data_AF-A0A239PQI2-F1
#
_entry.id   AF-A0A239PQI2-F1
#
_cell.length_a   1.000
_cell.length_b   1.000
_cell.length_c   1.000
_cell.angle_alpha   90.00
_cell.angle_beta   90.00
_cell.angle_gamma   90.00
#
_symmetry.space_group_name_H-M   'P 1'
#
loop_
_entity.id
_entity.type
_entity.pdbx_description
1 polymer ?
#
loop_
_entity_poly.entity_id
_entity_poly.type
_entity_poly.pdbx_seq_one_letter_code
_entity_poly.pdbx_strand_id
1 'polypeptide(L)'
;MIGARRDEAAARIAHETGIDEAMIGRLVRRFYDKVRADPLLGPVFDARIDDWDGHLQRMCAFWSSVALMTGRYHGRPMEKHMLLPVDAAHFDRWLTLFRATAAEVCPPAAAAHFIVRAQRIAESLELGVAGFSGVMLRKGERFRRAATASEK
;
A
#
# COMPACT_ATOMS: atom_id res chain seq x y z
N MET A 1 11.49 -28.64 -2.14
CA MET A 1 11.02 -28.38 -3.52
C MET A 1 10.15 -27.12 -3.66
N ILE A 2 9.33 -26.72 -2.68
CA ILE A 2 8.51 -25.48 -2.78
C ILE A 2 9.35 -24.19 -2.63
N GLY A 3 10.36 -24.16 -1.75
CA GLY A 3 11.25 -23.01 -1.55
C GLY A 3 12.05 -22.62 -2.81
N ALA A 4 12.71 -23.60 -3.45
CA ALA A 4 13.50 -23.37 -4.65
C ALA A 4 12.71 -22.69 -5.80
N ARG A 5 11.46 -23.11 -6.03
CA ARG A 5 10.59 -22.50 -7.07
C ARG A 5 10.23 -21.04 -6.75
N ARG A 6 10.12 -20.69 -5.47
CA ARG A 6 9.84 -19.33 -5.02
C ARG A 6 11.07 -18.44 -5.20
N ASP A 7 12.25 -18.96 -4.88
CA ASP A 7 13.52 -18.24 -5.00
C ASP A 7 13.84 -17.94 -6.47
N GLU A 8 13.63 -18.92 -7.37
CA GLU A 8 13.77 -18.73 -8.83
C GLU A 8 12.80 -17.67 -9.38
N ALA A 9 11.54 -17.70 -8.93
CA ALA A 9 10.54 -16.70 -9.34
C ALA A 9 10.91 -15.29 -8.85
N ALA A 10 11.39 -15.18 -7.61
CA ALA A 10 11.87 -13.93 -7.03
C ALA A 10 13.08 -13.37 -7.79
N ALA A 11 14.06 -14.23 -8.12
CA ALA A 11 15.23 -13.85 -8.88
C ALA A 11 14.87 -13.37 -10.30
N ARG A 12 13.94 -14.06 -10.97
CA ARG A 12 13.44 -13.63 -12.28
C ARG A 12 12.76 -12.27 -12.21
N ILE A 13 11.88 -12.06 -11.24
CA ILE A 13 11.22 -10.74 -11.06
C ILE A 13 12.26 -9.65 -10.84
N ALA A 14 13.23 -9.87 -9.95
CA ALA A 14 14.28 -8.91 -9.67
C ALA A 14 15.09 -8.59 -10.94
N HIS A 15 15.43 -9.61 -11.73
CA HIS A 15 16.15 -9.42 -13.00
C HIS A 15 15.34 -8.65 -14.04
N GLU A 16 14.07 -9.00 -14.26
CA GLU A 16 13.20 -8.37 -15.27
C GLU A 16 12.83 -6.93 -14.91
N THR A 17 12.69 -6.62 -13.62
CA THR A 17 12.23 -5.30 -13.15
C THR A 17 13.36 -4.40 -12.69
N GLY A 18 14.52 -4.96 -12.34
CA GLY A 18 15.61 -4.25 -11.67
C GLY A 18 15.32 -3.87 -10.21
N ILE A 19 14.27 -4.42 -9.60
CA ILE A 19 13.91 -4.11 -8.22
C ILE A 19 14.92 -4.72 -7.24
N ASP A 20 15.47 -3.87 -6.39
CA ASP A 20 16.29 -4.24 -5.24
C ASP A 20 15.78 -3.57 -3.94
N GLU A 21 16.43 -3.92 -2.83
CA GLU A 21 16.07 -3.37 -1.50
C GLU A 21 16.33 -1.87 -1.38
N ALA A 22 17.34 -1.35 -2.07
CA ALA A 22 17.63 0.07 -2.06
C ALA A 22 16.53 0.88 -2.78
N MET A 23 16.02 0.37 -3.90
CA MET A 23 14.90 0.93 -4.66
C MET A 23 13.63 0.91 -3.83
N ILE A 24 13.32 -0.22 -3.18
CA ILE A 24 12.18 -0.31 -2.25
C ILE A 24 12.31 0.76 -1.16
N GLY A 25 13.49 0.90 -0.55
CA GLY A 25 13.74 1.91 0.47
C GLY A 25 13.54 3.35 -0.02
N ARG A 26 13.96 3.67 -1.26
CA ARG A 26 13.73 5.00 -1.86
C ARG A 26 12.25 5.24 -2.14
N LEU A 27 11.58 4.26 -2.76
CA LEU A 27 10.15 4.34 -3.07
C LEU A 27 9.32 4.54 -1.80
N VAL A 28 9.55 3.73 -0.77
CA VAL A 28 8.80 3.80 0.49
C VAL A 28 8.99 5.15 1.16
N ARG A 29 10.23 5.62 1.34
CA ARG A 29 10.50 6.91 1.98
C ARG A 29 9.85 8.06 1.22
N ARG A 30 10.10 8.15 -0.09
CA ARG A 30 9.55 9.22 -0.92
C ARG A 30 8.02 9.21 -0.94
N PHE A 31 7.42 8.02 -0.94
CA PHE A 31 5.97 7.87 -0.92
C PHE A 31 5.38 8.37 0.40
N TYR A 32 5.96 7.97 1.52
CA TYR A 32 5.47 8.37 2.83
C TYR A 32 5.73 9.85 3.15
N ASP A 33 6.78 10.46 2.62
CA ASP A 33 6.94 11.93 2.68
C ASP A 33 5.73 12.64 2.06
N LYS A 34 5.27 12.16 0.89
CA LYS A 34 4.07 12.72 0.23
C LYS A 34 2.78 12.42 0.98
N VAL A 35 2.65 11.22 1.55
CA VAL A 35 1.47 10.84 2.35
C VAL A 35 1.33 11.73 3.58
N ARG A 36 2.43 12.00 4.30
CA ARG A 36 2.44 12.87 5.49
C ARG A 36 2.09 14.31 5.17
N ALA A 37 2.56 14.81 4.02
CA ALA A 37 2.24 16.16 3.57
C ALA A 37 0.83 16.29 2.96
N ASP A 38 0.11 15.19 2.76
CA ASP A 38 -1.19 15.21 2.10
C ASP A 38 -2.33 15.54 3.10
N PRO A 39 -3.21 16.51 2.81
CA PRO A 39 -4.23 16.93 3.76
C PRO A 39 -5.33 15.88 4.00
N LEU A 40 -5.55 14.94 3.07
CA LEU A 40 -6.54 13.88 3.24
C LEU A 40 -5.95 12.67 3.96
N LEU A 41 -4.71 12.30 3.63
CA LEU A 41 -4.08 11.10 4.18
C LEU A 41 -3.30 11.37 5.47
N GLY A 42 -2.55 12.47 5.53
CA GLY A 42 -1.66 12.82 6.65
C GLY A 42 -2.33 12.64 8.01
N PRO A 43 -3.51 13.24 8.28
CA PRO A 43 -4.21 13.10 9.55
C PRO A 43 -4.54 11.64 9.93
N VAL A 44 -4.85 10.77 8.96
CA VAL A 44 -5.15 9.35 9.20
C VAL A 44 -3.90 8.60 9.68
N PHE A 45 -2.75 8.90 9.07
CA PHE A 45 -1.48 8.26 9.43
C PHE A 45 -0.90 8.83 10.73
N ASP A 46 -0.91 10.16 10.91
CA ASP A 46 -0.40 10.83 12.11
C ASP A 46 -1.19 10.42 13.37
N ALA A 47 -2.49 10.16 13.25
CA ALA A 47 -3.30 9.66 14.36
C ALA A 47 -2.96 8.22 14.80
N ARG A 48 -2.13 7.49 14.03
CA ARG A 48 -1.86 6.05 14.23
C ARG A 48 -0.37 5.71 14.33
N ILE A 49 0.52 6.64 14.00
CA ILE A 49 1.95 6.39 13.84
C ILE A 49 2.74 7.45 14.59
N ASP A 50 3.23 7.06 15.77
CA ASP A 50 4.18 7.87 16.54
C ASP A 50 5.62 7.56 16.11
N ASP A 51 5.94 6.27 15.94
CA ASP A 51 7.25 5.79 15.47
C ASP A 51 7.28 5.63 13.95
N TRP A 52 7.65 6.73 13.28
CA TRP A 52 7.77 6.78 11.82
C TRP A 52 8.89 5.90 11.28
N ASP A 53 10.04 5.85 11.94
CA ASP A 53 11.18 5.05 11.46
C ASP A 53 10.86 3.56 11.50
N GLY A 54 10.29 3.07 12.60
CA GLY A 54 9.83 1.69 12.70
C GLY A 54 8.71 1.37 11.70
N HIS A 55 7.82 2.34 11.42
CA HIS A 55 6.81 2.17 10.37
C HIS A 55 7.43 2.03 8.98
N LEU A 56 8.37 2.90 8.61
CA LEU A 56 9.03 2.85 7.31
C LEU A 56 9.83 1.55 7.11
N GLN A 57 10.47 1.04 8.16
CA GLN A 57 11.15 -0.26 8.12
C GLN A 57 10.15 -1.40 7.85
N ARG A 58 9.01 -1.43 8.56
CA ARG A 58 7.94 -2.41 8.30
C ARG A 58 7.41 -2.32 6.87
N MET A 59 7.28 -1.10 6.33
CA MET A 59 6.81 -0.88 4.96
C MET A 59 7.83 -1.33 3.91
N CYS A 60 9.13 -1.20 4.17
CA CYS A 60 10.16 -1.79 3.30
C CYS A 60 10.05 -3.33 3.27
N ALA A 61 9.92 -3.97 4.44
CA ALA A 61 9.73 -5.42 4.51
C ALA A 61 8.44 -5.88 3.80
N PHE A 62 7.35 -5.12 3.96
CA PHE A 62 6.07 -5.36 3.28
C PHE A 62 6.24 -5.32 1.76
N TRP A 63 6.82 -4.24 1.23
CA TRP A 63 6.97 -4.07 -0.21
C TRP A 63 7.95 -5.05 -0.85
N SER A 64 8.99 -5.45 -0.13
CA SER A 64 9.86 -6.55 -0.56
C SER A 64 9.12 -7.88 -0.61
N SER A 65 8.25 -8.17 0.36
CA SER A 65 7.44 -9.40 0.32
C SER A 65 6.43 -9.38 -0.82
N VAL A 66 5.86 -8.20 -1.11
CA VAL A 66 4.85 -8.01 -2.17
C VAL A 66 5.47 -8.03 -3.56
N ALA A 67 6.59 -7.32 -3.76
CA ALA A 67 7.22 -7.14 -5.06
C ALA A 67 8.15 -8.30 -5.42
N LEU A 68 8.93 -8.79 -4.46
CA LEU A 68 9.99 -9.78 -4.67
C LEU A 68 9.70 -11.13 -4.01
N MET A 69 8.53 -11.30 -3.38
CA MET A 69 8.15 -12.56 -2.73
C MET A 69 9.12 -13.01 -1.63
N THR A 70 9.85 -12.10 -0.99
CA THR A 70 10.89 -12.45 0.01
C THR A 70 10.33 -13.03 1.30
N GLY A 71 9.09 -12.70 1.65
CA GLY A 71 8.45 -13.19 2.87
C GLY A 71 8.95 -12.55 4.16
N ARG A 72 9.66 -11.42 4.09
CA ARG A 72 10.16 -10.67 5.26
C ARG A 72 9.08 -10.00 6.10
N TYR A 73 7.87 -9.87 5.58
CA TYR A 73 6.73 -9.29 6.28
C TYR A 73 5.73 -10.35 6.72
N HIS A 74 5.39 -10.33 8.01
CA HIS A 74 4.49 -11.30 8.64
C HIS A 74 3.27 -10.63 9.30
N GLY A 75 3.02 -9.35 9.00
CA GLY A 75 1.89 -8.62 9.56
C GLY A 75 0.56 -9.00 8.91
N ARG A 76 -0.53 -8.46 9.47
CA ARG A 76 -1.92 -8.67 9.01
C ARG A 76 -2.50 -7.34 8.54
N PRO A 77 -2.30 -6.93 7.28
CA PRO A 77 -2.68 -5.59 6.81
C PRO A 77 -4.17 -5.31 7.00
N MET A 78 -5.05 -6.27 6.66
CA MET A 78 -6.50 -6.08 6.73
C MET A 78 -6.97 -5.62 8.12
N GLU A 79 -6.49 -6.26 9.18
CA GLU A 79 -6.88 -5.95 10.57
C GLU A 79 -6.46 -4.54 10.98
N LYS A 80 -5.36 -4.04 10.43
CA LYS A 80 -4.88 -2.67 10.70
C LYS A 80 -5.71 -1.62 9.97
N HIS A 81 -6.39 -1.97 8.88
CA HIS A 81 -7.14 -1.03 8.05
C HIS A 81 -8.65 -1.05 8.31
N MET A 82 -9.23 -2.19 8.68
CA MET A 82 -10.70 -2.34 8.81
C MET A 82 -11.36 -1.36 9.80
N LEU A 83 -10.61 -0.92 10.83
CA LEU A 83 -11.03 0.04 11.84
C LEU A 83 -10.65 1.49 11.53
N LEU A 84 -10.07 1.76 10.35
CA LEU A 84 -9.72 3.12 9.97
C LEU A 84 -10.94 3.87 9.42
N PRO A 85 -11.06 5.18 9.69
CA PRO A 85 -12.11 6.03 9.13
C PRO A 85 -11.82 6.38 7.66
N VAL A 86 -11.49 5.38 6.83
CA VAL A 86 -11.13 5.53 5.42
C VAL A 86 -12.24 5.01 4.51
N ASP A 87 -12.23 5.50 3.29
CA ASP A 87 -13.16 5.14 2.23
C ASP A 87 -12.46 5.24 0.85
N ALA A 88 -13.23 5.10 -0.23
CA ALA A 88 -12.72 5.14 -1.60
C ALA A 88 -11.89 6.39 -1.92
N ALA A 89 -12.23 7.56 -1.37
CA ALA A 89 -11.47 8.78 -1.63
C ALA A 89 -10.03 8.67 -1.10
N HIS A 90 -9.86 8.07 0.07
CA HIS A 90 -8.55 7.85 0.68
C HIS A 90 -7.73 6.86 -0.15
N PHE A 91 -8.32 5.73 -0.56
CA PHE A 91 -7.62 4.74 -1.39
C PHE A 91 -7.25 5.31 -2.77
N ASP A 92 -8.13 6.08 -3.40
CA ASP A 92 -7.85 6.75 -4.68
C ASP A 92 -6.71 7.76 -4.54
N ARG A 93 -6.70 8.55 -3.46
CA ARG A 93 -5.63 9.50 -3.19
C ARG A 93 -4.30 8.81 -2.92
N TRP A 94 -4.31 7.78 -2.08
CA TRP A 94 -3.12 6.98 -1.77
C TRP A 94 -2.53 6.37 -3.04
N LEU A 95 -3.37 5.79 -3.92
CA LEU A 95 -2.93 5.23 -5.20
C LEU A 95 -2.39 6.29 -6.16
N THR A 96 -2.97 7.50 -6.14
CA THR A 96 -2.49 8.62 -6.96
C THR A 96 -1.07 9.04 -6.54
N LEU A 97 -0.83 9.22 -5.24
CA LEU A 97 0.50 9.53 -4.73
C LEU A 97 1.49 8.40 -4.97
N PHE A 98 1.05 7.15 -4.83
CA PHE A 98 1.90 5.98 -5.03
C PHE A 98 2.34 5.85 -6.49
N ARG A 99 1.41 6.00 -7.44
CA ARG A 99 1.71 6.00 -8.89
C ARG A 99 2.70 7.09 -9.27
N ALA A 100 2.44 8.33 -8.82
CA ALA A 100 3.35 9.45 -9.08
C ALA A 100 4.75 9.16 -8.53
N THR A 101 4.83 8.66 -7.29
CA THR A 101 6.12 8.35 -6.66
C THR A 101 6.86 7.23 -7.39
N ALA A 102 6.16 6.15 -7.75
CA ALA A 102 6.76 5.04 -8.48
C ALA A 102 7.30 5.48 -9.84
N ALA A 103 6.58 6.34 -10.56
CA ALA A 103 7.05 6.91 -11.83
C ALA A 103 8.26 7.84 -11.66
N GLU A 104 8.36 8.55 -10.53
CA GLU A 104 9.49 9.45 -10.23
C GLU A 104 10.78 8.71 -9.87
N VAL A 105 10.69 7.58 -9.15
CA VAL A 105 11.85 6.96 -8.49
C VAL A 105 12.26 5.59 -9.03
N CYS A 106 11.42 4.98 -9.88
CA CYS A 106 11.65 3.65 -10.42
C CYS A 106 11.73 3.67 -11.96
N PRO A 107 12.52 2.77 -12.57
CA PRO A 107 12.39 2.48 -13.99
C PRO A 107 10.97 2.01 -14.36
N PRO A 108 10.52 2.19 -15.62
CA PRO A 108 9.14 1.88 -16.01
C PRO A 108 8.66 0.46 -15.66
N ALA A 109 9.52 -0.55 -15.86
CA ALA A 109 9.19 -1.95 -15.54
C ALA A 109 8.92 -2.16 -14.03
N ALA A 110 9.80 -1.62 -13.18
CA ALA A 110 9.62 -1.64 -11.72
C ALA A 110 8.37 -0.85 -11.29
N ALA A 111 8.18 0.36 -11.82
CA ALA A 111 7.02 1.19 -11.51
C ALA A 111 5.70 0.46 -11.82
N ALA A 112 5.57 -0.10 -13.02
CA ALA A 112 4.39 -0.88 -13.42
C ALA A 112 4.17 -2.08 -12.48
N HIS A 113 5.24 -2.80 -12.14
CA HIS A 113 5.18 -3.95 -11.23
C HIS A 113 4.66 -3.60 -9.84
N PHE A 114 5.12 -2.48 -9.27
CA PHE A 114 4.62 -1.98 -7.98
C PHE A 114 3.17 -1.50 -8.08
N ILE A 115 2.82 -0.73 -9.12
CA ILE A 115 1.49 -0.11 -9.27
C ILE A 115 0.39 -1.16 -9.38
N VAL A 116 0.59 -2.22 -10.18
CA VAL A 116 -0.41 -3.29 -10.32
C VAL A 116 -0.71 -3.96 -8.98
N ARG A 117 0.32 -4.17 -8.15
CA ARG A 117 0.17 -4.75 -6.81
C ARG A 117 -0.51 -3.79 -5.84
N ALA A 118 -0.11 -2.52 -5.87
CA ALA A 118 -0.71 -1.46 -5.07
C ALA A 118 -2.23 -1.35 -5.32
N GLN A 119 -2.66 -1.42 -6.58
CA GLN A 119 -4.08 -1.41 -6.96
C GLN A 119 -4.84 -2.59 -6.36
N ARG A 120 -4.32 -3.82 -6.51
CA ARG A 120 -4.95 -5.03 -5.95
C ARG A 120 -5.06 -4.97 -4.43
N ILE A 121 -4.03 -4.45 -3.75
CA ILE A 121 -4.03 -4.26 -2.30
C ILE A 121 -5.09 -3.25 -1.89
N ALA A 122 -5.15 -2.09 -2.55
CA ALA A 122 -6.13 -1.06 -2.26
C ALA A 122 -7.57 -1.55 -2.47
N GLU A 123 -7.84 -2.25 -3.57
CA GLU A 123 -9.15 -2.85 -3.86
C GLU A 123 -9.56 -3.87 -2.78
N SER A 124 -8.64 -4.77 -2.40
CA SER A 124 -8.91 -5.76 -1.37
C SER A 124 -9.17 -5.11 0.00
N LEU A 125 -8.37 -4.11 0.39
CA LEU A 125 -8.53 -3.41 1.65
C LEU A 125 -9.82 -2.59 1.68
N GLU A 126 -10.18 -1.90 0.59
CA GLU A 126 -11.44 -1.17 0.50
C GLU A 126 -12.65 -2.10 0.67
N LEU A 127 -12.64 -3.25 -0.02
CA LEU A 127 -13.71 -4.25 0.12
C LEU A 127 -13.80 -4.77 1.56
N GLY A 128 -12.67 -5.03 2.20
CA GLY A 128 -12.63 -5.48 3.60
C GLY A 128 -13.13 -4.42 4.57
N VAL A 129 -12.75 -3.15 4.40
CA VAL A 129 -13.23 -2.03 5.19
C VAL A 129 -14.74 -1.84 5.03
N ALA A 130 -15.25 -1.95 3.80
CA ALA A 130 -16.68 -1.87 3.51
C ALA A 130 -17.46 -2.98 4.23
N GLY A 131 -17.02 -4.23 4.08
CA GLY A 131 -17.64 -5.38 4.73
C GLY A 131 -17.62 -5.29 6.26
N PHE A 132 -16.49 -4.85 6.83
CA PHE A 132 -16.40 -4.61 8.28
C PHE A 132 -17.34 -3.49 8.75
N SER A 133 -17.60 -2.50 7.88
CA SER A 133 -18.54 -1.40 8.14
C SER A 133 -20.00 -1.79 7.85
N GLY A 134 -20.29 -3.07 7.61
CA GLY A 134 -21.64 -3.57 7.31
C GLY A 134 -22.15 -3.24 5.90
N VAL A 135 -21.27 -2.79 5.00
CA VAL A 135 -21.62 -2.42 3.62
C VAL A 135 -21.14 -3.51 2.66
N MET A 136 -22.09 -4.12 1.95
CA MET A 136 -21.80 -5.05 0.87
C MET A 136 -21.79 -4.31 -0.47
N LEU A 137 -20.60 -4.17 -1.08
CA LEU A 137 -20.45 -3.54 -2.39
C LEU A 137 -20.84 -4.49 -3.52
N ARG A 138 -21.54 -3.97 -4.53
CA ARG A 138 -21.70 -4.67 -5.81
C ARG A 138 -20.49 -4.45 -6.72
N LYS A 139 -20.42 -5.23 -7.80
CA LYS A 139 -19.39 -5.07 -8.83
C LYS A 139 -19.40 -3.64 -9.38
N GLY A 140 -18.26 -2.95 -9.24
CA GLY A 140 -18.07 -1.58 -9.73
C GLY A 140 -18.50 -0.49 -8.74
N GLU A 141 -19.13 -0.83 -7.62
CA GLU A 141 -19.40 0.12 -6.54
C GLU A 141 -18.13 0.37 -5.71
N ARG A 142 -18.03 1.58 -5.16
CA ARG A 142 -16.91 2.02 -4.31
C ARG A 142 -17.43 2.40 -2.94
N PHE A 143 -16.70 2.08 -1.88
CA PHE A 143 -17.14 2.38 -0.51
C PHE A 143 -17.02 3.87 -0.22
N ARG A 144 -18.14 4.50 0.12
CA ARG A 144 -18.19 5.91 0.54
C ARG A 144 -18.74 5.97 1.95
N ARG A 145 -18.00 6.60 2.85
CA ARG A 145 -18.56 6.94 4.16
C ARG A 145 -19.44 8.17 3.96
N ALA A 146 -20.64 8.18 4.55
CA ALA A 146 -21.38 9.42 4.67
C ALA A 146 -20.47 10.42 5.40
N ALA A 147 -20.40 11.66 4.91
CA ALA A 147 -19.71 12.72 5.63
C ALA A 147 -20.29 12.70 7.05
N THR A 148 -19.45 12.44 8.05
CA THR A 148 -19.85 12.72 9.43
C THR A 148 -20.17 14.19 9.44
N ALA A 149 -21.47 14.53 9.49
CA ALA A 149 -21.88 15.86 9.87
C ALA A 149 -21.10 16.13 11.17
N SER A 150 -20.17 17.08 11.11
CA SER A 150 -19.50 17.55 12.31
C SER A 150 -20.63 17.94 13.25
N GLU A 151 -20.81 17.18 14.33
CA GLU A 151 -21.69 17.60 15.40
C GLU A 151 -21.15 18.95 15.90
N LYS A 152 -22.12 19.84 16.13
CA LYS A 152 -22.03 21.26 16.49
C LYS A 152 -20.82 21.70 17.30
#